data_AF-A0A7L3TZA2-F1
#
_entry.id   AF-A0A7L3TZA2-F1
#
_cell.length_a   1.000
_cell.length_b   1.000
_cell.length_c   1.000
_cell.angle_alpha   90.00
_cell.angle_beta   90.00
_cell.angle_gamma   90.00
#
_symmetry.space_group_name_H-M   'P 1'
#
loop_
_entity.id
_entity.type
_entity.pdbx_description
1 polymer ?
#
loop_
_entity_poly.entity_id
_entity_poly.type
_entity_poly.pdbx_seq_one_letter_code
_entity_poly.pdbx_strand_id
1 'polypeptide(L)'
;MVATCLHLAGFVCSFIGWIGVVVATATNDWVVTCGYTITTCRKMDELGSKGLWADCVMATGLYHCKPLVDILILPGYVQACRALMIAASVLGLPAIFLLITVLPCIRMGHEPGAAKYRRSQLGGILIILL
;
A
#
# COMPACT_ATOMS: atom_id res chain seq x y z
N MET A 1 -5.50 22.81 -21.80
CA MET A 1 -5.76 21.36 -22.02
C MET A 1 -4.63 20.48 -21.48
N VAL A 2 -3.38 20.63 -21.94
CA VAL A 2 -2.25 19.76 -21.50
C VAL A 2 -2.05 19.71 -19.97
N ALA A 3 -2.05 20.87 -19.29
CA ALA A 3 -1.88 20.92 -17.84
C ALA A 3 -3.01 20.23 -17.05
N THR A 4 -4.24 20.28 -17.57
CA THR A 4 -5.42 19.62 -17.00
C THR A 4 -5.28 18.10 -17.08
N CYS A 5 -4.85 17.59 -18.24
CA CYS A 5 -4.61 16.16 -18.45
C CYS A 5 -3.51 15.63 -17.53
N LEU A 6 -2.42 16.39 -17.37
CA LEU A 6 -1.31 15.99 -16.50
C LEU A 6 -1.71 15.94 -15.01
N HIS A 7 -2.48 16.92 -14.52
CA HIS A 7 -3.00 16.90 -13.14
C HIS A 7 -3.95 15.73 -12.88
N LEU A 8 -4.83 15.43 -13.84
CA LEU A 8 -5.76 14.30 -13.71
C LEU A 8 -5.01 12.96 -13.74
N ALA A 9 -4.09 12.79 -14.69
CA ALA A 9 -3.27 11.58 -14.78
C ALA A 9 -2.44 11.37 -13.52
N GLY A 10 -1.77 12.43 -13.03
CA GLY A 10 -1.02 12.39 -11.78
C GLY A 10 -1.90 11.96 -10.60
N PHE A 11 -3.07 12.56 -10.44
CA PHE A 11 -4.03 12.19 -9.40
C PHE A 11 -4.47 10.73 -9.49
N VAL A 12 -4.84 10.25 -10.68
CA VAL A 12 -5.28 8.87 -10.89
C VAL A 12 -4.16 7.89 -10.56
N CYS A 13 -2.93 8.16 -11.01
CA CYS A 13 -1.76 7.35 -10.68
C CYS A 13 -1.50 7.31 -9.17
N SER A 14 -1.56 8.47 -8.49
CA SER A 14 -1.39 8.55 -7.02
C SER A 14 -2.49 7.78 -6.27
N PHE A 15 -3.74 7.87 -6.73
CA PHE A 15 -4.86 7.18 -6.12
C PHE A 15 -4.74 5.66 -6.26
N ILE A 16 -4.39 5.17 -7.45
CA ILE A 16 -4.13 3.74 -7.70
C ILE A 16 -2.94 3.26 -6.86
N GLY A 17 -1.85 4.03 -6.81
CA GLY A 17 -0.68 3.72 -5.99
C GLY A 17 -1.03 3.56 -4.51
N TRP A 18 -1.79 4.50 -3.95
CA TRP A 18 -2.24 4.42 -2.56
C TRP A 18 -3.13 3.20 -2.29
N ILE A 19 -4.08 2.88 -3.18
CA ILE A 19 -4.87 1.64 -3.07
C ILE A 19 -3.95 0.42 -3.10
N GLY A 20 -2.93 0.41 -3.96
CA GLY A 20 -1.92 -0.65 -4.01
C GLY A 20 -1.22 -0.85 -2.67
N VAL A 21 -0.83 0.22 -1.98
CA VAL A 21 -0.24 0.18 -0.64
C VAL A 21 -1.21 -0.44 0.38
N VAL A 22 -2.49 -0.04 0.35
CA VAL A 22 -3.50 -0.59 1.26
C VAL A 22 -3.70 -2.10 1.01
N VAL A 23 -3.79 -2.52 -0.25
CA VAL A 23 -3.93 -3.93 -0.63
C VAL A 23 -2.70 -4.73 -0.24
N ALA A 24 -1.49 -4.22 -0.49
CA ALA A 24 -0.24 -4.85 -0.09
C ALA A 24 -0.14 -4.98 1.44
N THR A 25 -0.64 -3.98 2.18
CA THR A 25 -0.69 -4.04 3.65
C THR A 25 -1.66 -5.12 4.11
N ALA A 26 -2.82 -5.27 3.48
CA ALA A 26 -3.83 -6.25 3.88
C ALA A 26 -3.49 -7.69 3.48
N THR A 27 -2.71 -7.88 2.41
CA THR A 27 -2.35 -9.21 1.93
C THR A 27 -1.30 -9.89 2.80
N ASN A 28 -1.36 -11.22 2.85
CA ASN A 28 -0.37 -12.05 3.56
C ASN A 28 0.60 -12.76 2.60
N ASP A 29 0.57 -12.42 1.32
CA ASP A 29 1.44 -13.00 0.29
C ASP A 29 2.66 -12.10 0.01
N TRP A 30 3.49 -11.91 1.03
CA TRP A 30 4.70 -11.08 0.93
C TRP A 30 5.92 -11.89 0.49
N VAL A 31 6.10 -13.07 1.07
CA VAL A 31 7.21 -13.98 0.74
C VAL A 31 6.70 -15.40 0.61
N VAL A 32 6.84 -15.96 -0.58
CA VAL A 32 6.57 -17.38 -0.80
C VAL A 32 7.78 -18.19 -0.39
N THR A 33 7.55 -19.18 0.47
CA THR A 33 8.55 -20.07 1.07
C THR A 33 8.25 -21.52 0.68
N CYS A 34 9.29 -22.33 0.59
CA CYS A 34 9.20 -23.75 0.24
C CYS A 34 10.22 -24.52 1.08
N GLY A 35 9.78 -25.57 1.76
CA GLY A 35 10.62 -26.39 2.65
C GLY A 35 11.56 -27.37 1.93
N TYR A 36 11.39 -27.52 0.61
CA TYR A 36 12.16 -28.41 -0.26
C TYR A 36 12.73 -27.64 -1.47
N THR A 37 13.18 -28.35 -2.51
CA THR A 37 13.50 -27.72 -3.79
C THR A 37 12.22 -27.18 -4.44
N ILE A 38 12.29 -26.03 -5.11
CA ILE A 38 11.12 -25.37 -5.75
C ILE A 38 10.36 -26.26 -6.72
N THR A 39 11.06 -27.18 -7.40
CA THR A 39 10.48 -28.19 -8.29
C THR A 39 9.68 -29.24 -7.55
N THR A 40 10.04 -29.54 -6.30
CA THR A 40 9.36 -30.51 -5.43
C THR A 40 8.15 -29.87 -4.75
N CYS A 41 8.26 -28.66 -4.20
CA CYS A 41 7.10 -27.98 -3.58
C CYS A 41 5.99 -27.70 -4.60
N ARG A 42 6.33 -27.31 -5.84
CA ARG A 42 5.33 -27.12 -6.89
C ARG A 42 4.64 -28.43 -7.30
N LYS A 43 5.30 -29.58 -7.13
CA LYS A 43 4.71 -30.89 -7.43
C LYS A 43 3.93 -31.49 -6.26
N MET A 44 4.26 -31.11 -5.03
CA MET A 44 3.60 -31.59 -3.81
C MET A 44 2.58 -30.60 -3.24
N ASP A 45 2.42 -29.43 -3.87
CA ASP A 45 1.62 -28.28 -3.43
C ASP A 45 1.92 -27.76 -2.02
N GLU A 46 3.08 -28.08 -1.45
CA GLU A 46 3.49 -27.63 -0.11
C GLU A 46 4.18 -26.25 -0.18
N LEU A 47 3.39 -25.20 -0.41
CA LEU A 47 3.85 -23.81 -0.42
C LEU A 47 3.55 -23.14 0.93
N GLY A 48 4.55 -22.52 1.54
CA GLY A 48 4.35 -21.58 2.64
C GLY A 48 4.25 -20.15 2.10
N SER A 49 3.37 -19.33 2.66
CA SER A 49 3.34 -17.89 2.43
C SER A 49 3.56 -17.16 3.74
N LYS A 50 4.57 -16.30 3.79
CA LYS A 50 4.87 -15.45 4.94
C LYS A 50 4.32 -14.08 4.66
N GLY A 51 3.40 -13.64 5.51
CA GLY A 51 2.69 -12.39 5.36
C GLY A 51 3.10 -11.37 6.41
N LEU A 52 2.63 -10.15 6.21
CA LEU A 52 2.81 -9.11 7.20
C LEU A 52 1.99 -9.42 8.46
N TRP A 53 0.79 -10.02 8.35
CA TRP A 53 -0.13 -10.25 9.49
C TRP A 53 -0.28 -11.71 9.90
N ALA A 54 -0.11 -12.64 8.96
CA ALA A 54 -0.25 -14.06 9.18
C ALA A 54 0.74 -14.86 8.32
N ASP A 55 1.10 -16.04 8.81
CA ASP A 55 1.86 -17.03 8.06
C ASP A 55 0.89 -18.13 7.61
N CYS A 56 0.85 -18.41 6.32
CA CYS A 56 -0.01 -19.42 5.73
C CYS A 56 0.81 -20.61 5.25
N VAL A 57 0.24 -21.80 5.40
CA VAL A 57 0.74 -23.04 4.80
C VAL A 57 -0.35 -23.55 3.87
N MET A 58 0.03 -23.75 2.61
CA MET A 58 -0.78 -24.31 1.55
C MET A 58 -0.24 -25.72 1.29
N ALA A 59 -1.11 -26.72 1.34
CA ALA A 59 -0.86 -28.10 0.92
C ALA A 59 -2.09 -28.61 0.15
N THR A 60 -1.98 -29.74 -0.55
CA THR A 60 -3.13 -30.33 -1.26
C THR A 60 -4.33 -30.51 -0.31
N GLY A 61 -5.42 -29.77 -0.55
CA GLY A 61 -6.64 -29.82 0.27
C GLY A 61 -6.55 -29.13 1.64
N LEU A 62 -5.47 -28.40 1.94
CA LEU A 62 -5.26 -27.75 3.23
C LEU A 62 -4.74 -26.32 3.06
N TYR A 63 -5.53 -25.33 3.48
CA TYR A 63 -5.12 -23.93 3.58
C TYR A 63 -5.28 -23.48 5.03
N HIS A 64 -4.18 -23.39 5.75
CA HIS A 64 -4.18 -22.96 7.14
C HIS A 64 -3.28 -21.74 7.32
N CYS A 65 -3.86 -20.66 7.85
CA CYS A 65 -3.14 -19.45 8.21
C CYS A 65 -3.09 -19.29 9.73
N LYS A 66 -1.89 -19.08 10.26
CA LYS A 66 -1.65 -18.76 11.66
C LYS A 66 -1.37 -17.25 11.79
N PRO A 67 -2.18 -16.50 12.56
CA PRO A 67 -1.94 -15.07 12.75
C PRO A 67 -0.68 -14.82 13.58
N LEU A 68 0.08 -13.80 13.18
CA LEU A 68 1.27 -13.31 13.90
C LEU A 68 0.86 -12.23 14.90
N VAL A 69 0.35 -12.70 16.05
CA VAL A 69 -0.06 -11.86 17.19
C VAL A 69 1.08 -11.59 18.18
N ASP A 70 2.09 -12.47 18.22
CA ASP A 70 3.18 -12.40 19.17
C ASP A 70 4.25 -11.39 18.73
N ILE A 71 4.14 -10.17 19.27
CA ILE A 71 5.03 -9.05 18.98
C ILE A 71 6.47 -9.29 19.45
N LEU A 72 6.66 -10.10 20.50
CA LEU A 72 7.96 -10.30 21.15
C LEU A 72 8.82 -11.40 20.50
N ILE A 73 8.20 -12.31 19.77
CA ILE A 73 8.86 -13.45 19.09
C ILE A 73 9.15 -13.11 17.62
N LEU A 74 8.47 -12.09 17.09
CA LEU A 74 8.55 -11.72 15.69
C LEU A 74 9.84 -10.93 15.39
N PRO A 75 10.54 -11.19 14.27
CA PRO A 75 11.74 -10.45 13.96
C PRO A 75 11.42 -8.97 13.73
N GLY A 76 12.24 -8.09 14.32
CA GLY A 76 11.96 -6.65 14.39
C GLY A 76 11.76 -5.96 13.03
N TYR A 77 12.31 -6.52 11.95
CA TYR A 77 12.08 -5.99 10.60
C TYR A 77 10.61 -6.08 10.18
N VAL A 78 9.89 -7.15 10.54
CA VAL A 78 8.47 -7.32 10.19
C VAL A 78 7.62 -6.28 10.92
N GLN A 79 7.95 -5.99 12.17
CA GLN A 79 7.25 -4.97 12.95
C GLN A 79 7.53 -3.56 12.42
N ALA A 80 8.76 -3.26 12.00
CA ALA A 80 9.09 -2.02 11.33
C ALA A 80 8.32 -1.87 10.01
N CYS A 81 8.24 -2.92 9.19
CA CYS A 81 7.45 -2.93 7.97
C CYS A 81 5.96 -2.72 8.24
N ARG A 82 5.38 -3.37 9.26
CA ARG A 82 3.98 -3.10 9.70
C ARG A 82 3.77 -1.62 10.00
N ALA A 83 4.62 -1.04 10.82
CA ALA A 83 4.51 0.35 11.22
C ALA A 83 4.59 1.30 10.00
N LEU A 84 5.54 1.06 9.09
CA LEU A 84 5.70 1.86 7.88
C LEU A 84 4.50 1.74 6.94
N MET A 85 4.02 0.51 6.67
CA MET A 85 2.88 0.28 5.78
C MET A 85 1.57 0.88 6.33
N ILE A 86 1.35 0.78 7.65
CA ILE A 86 0.20 1.42 8.31
C ILE A 86 0.34 2.95 8.25
N ALA A 87 1.52 3.49 8.55
CA ALA A 87 1.77 4.93 8.49
C ALA A 87 1.54 5.47 7.07
N ALA A 88 2.09 4.80 6.05
CA ALA A 88 1.86 5.12 4.64
C ALA A 88 0.35 5.10 4.33
N SER A 89 -0.35 4.01 4.67
CA SER A 89 -1.80 3.87 4.45
C SER A 89 -2.61 5.03 5.05
N VAL A 90 -2.27 5.45 6.28
CA VAL A 90 -2.94 6.56 6.99
C VAL A 90 -2.58 7.92 6.39
N LEU A 91 -1.32 8.14 6.03
CA LEU A 91 -0.87 9.39 5.40
C LEU A 91 -1.40 9.58 3.98
N GLY A 92 -1.77 8.51 3.28
CA GLY A 92 -2.37 8.60 1.95
C GLY A 92 -3.77 9.21 1.93
N LEU A 93 -4.57 9.03 2.98
CA LEU A 93 -5.89 9.65 3.10
C LEU A 93 -5.87 11.17 2.97
N PRO A 94 -5.11 11.93 3.81
CA PRO A 94 -5.03 13.37 3.67
C PRO A 94 -4.34 13.80 2.37
N ALA A 95 -3.38 13.01 1.86
CA ALA A 95 -2.70 13.30 0.60
C ALA A 95 -3.67 13.30 -0.60
N ILE A 96 -4.50 12.25 -0.72
CA ILE A 96 -5.54 12.14 -1.75
C ILE A 96 -6.58 13.25 -1.60
N PHE A 97 -7.02 13.54 -0.37
CA PHE A 97 -7.98 14.62 -0.12
C PHE A 97 -7.43 15.98 -0.58
N LEU A 98 -6.18 16.28 -0.25
CA LEU A 98 -5.50 17.50 -0.72
C LEU A 98 -5.42 17.55 -2.25
N LEU A 99 -5.07 16.44 -2.90
CA LEU A 99 -5.00 16.42 -4.37
C LEU A 99 -6.38 16.61 -5.04
N ILE A 100 -7.45 16.02 -4.50
CA ILE A 100 -8.83 16.23 -4.97
C ILE A 100 -9.19 17.72 -5.00
N THR A 101 -8.81 18.46 -3.95
CA THR A 101 -9.08 19.91 -3.86
C THR A 101 -8.34 20.76 -4.89
N VAL A 102 -7.26 20.22 -5.48
CA VAL A 102 -6.43 20.93 -6.47
C VAL A 102 -6.91 20.67 -7.90
N LEU A 103 -7.72 19.63 -8.13
CA LEU A 103 -8.19 19.28 -9.47
C LEU A 103 -8.96 20.45 -10.13
N PRO A 104 -8.77 20.65 -11.45
CA PRO A 104 -9.43 21.74 -12.17
C PRO A 104 -10.95 21.56 -12.29
N CYS A 105 -11.47 20.34 -12.11
CA CYS A 105 -12.91 20.05 -12.10
C CYS A 105 -13.60 20.40 -10.78
N ILE A 106 -12.86 20.57 -9.68
CA ILE A 106 -13.41 20.98 -8.38
C ILE A 106 -13.20 22.49 -8.20
N ARG A 107 -14.29 23.24 -8.25
CA ARG A 107 -14.29 24.68 -7.91
C ARG A 107 -14.62 24.85 -6.43
N MET A 108 -13.61 25.11 -5.62
CA MET A 108 -13.80 25.68 -4.29
C MET A 108 -13.71 27.19 -4.37
N GLY A 109 -14.87 27.86 -4.44
CA GLY A 109 -15.04 29.30 -4.22
C GLY A 109 -14.00 30.25 -4.86
N HIS A 110 -13.81 31.40 -4.21
CA HIS A 110 -12.77 32.38 -4.56
C HIS A 110 -11.50 32.07 -3.76
N GLU A 111 -10.72 31.08 -4.21
CA GLU A 111 -9.45 30.76 -3.57
C GLU A 111 -8.26 31.45 -4.27
N PRO A 112 -7.36 32.08 -3.49
CA PRO A 112 -6.14 32.66 -4.04
C PRO A 112 -5.24 31.54 -4.60
N GLY A 113 -4.66 31.76 -5.80
CA GLY A 113 -3.82 30.77 -6.48
C GLY A 113 -2.65 30.23 -5.65
N ALA A 114 -2.14 31.03 -4.71
CA ALA A 114 -1.08 30.63 -3.78
C ALA A 114 -1.52 29.50 -2.82
N ALA A 115 -2.77 29.51 -2.36
CA ALA A 115 -3.29 28.46 -1.47
C ALA A 115 -3.42 27.12 -2.22
N LYS A 116 -3.91 27.16 -3.46
CA LYS A 116 -4.02 26.00 -4.34
C LYS A 116 -2.65 25.39 -4.66
N TYR A 117 -1.65 26.23 -4.94
CA TYR A 117 -0.28 25.77 -5.16
C TYR A 117 0.32 25.10 -3.91
N ARG A 118 0.13 25.69 -2.73
CA ARG A 118 0.62 25.12 -1.46
C ARG A 118 0.00 23.76 -1.15
N ARG A 119 -1.32 23.59 -1.39
CA ARG A 119 -2.00 22.28 -1.26
C ARG A 119 -1.47 21.25 -2.25
N SER A 120 -1.19 21.67 -3.49
CA SER A 120 -0.59 20.79 -4.50
C SER A 120 0.80 20.31 -4.10
N GLN A 121 1.63 21.21 -3.57
CA GLN A 121 2.97 20.88 -3.07
C GLN A 121 2.90 19.91 -1.88
N LEU A 122 2.06 20.23 -0.88
CA LEU A 122 1.90 19.38 0.29
C LEU A 122 1.35 17.98 -0.06
N GLY A 123 0.32 17.92 -0.91
CA GLY A 123 -0.25 16.67 -1.40
C GLY A 123 0.77 15.84 -2.18
N GLY A 124 1.57 16.49 -3.05
CA GLY A 124 2.65 15.82 -3.78
C GLY A 124 3.75 15.26 -2.87
N ILE A 125 4.21 16.05 -1.89
CA ILE A 125 5.21 15.59 -0.91
C ILE A 125 4.69 14.40 -0.11
N LEU A 126 3.44 14.46 0.35
CA LEU A 126 2.84 13.35 1.10
C LEU A 126 2.78 12.07 0.25
N ILE A 127 2.34 12.14 -1.01
CA ILE A 127 2.33 10.99 -1.93
C ILE A 127 3.73 10.42 -2.18
N ILE A 128 4.77 11.26 -2.24
CA ILE A 128 6.16 10.79 -2.43
C ILE A 128 6.70 10.10 -1.16
N LEU A 129 6.20 10.47 0.02
CA LEU A 129 6.61 9.88 1.29
C LEU A 129 5.88 8.58 1.63
N LEU A 130 4.76 8.27 0.95
CA LEU A 130 4.09 6.97 1.02
C LEU A 130 4.95 5.87 0.42
#